data_AF-A0ABD2Z6T8-F1
#
_entry.id   AF-A0ABD2Z6T8-F1
#
_cell.length_a   1.000
_cell.length_b   1.000
_cell.length_c   1.000
_cell.angle_alpha   90.00
_cell.angle_beta   90.00
_cell.angle_gamma   90.00
#
_symmetry.space_group_name_H-M   'P 1'
#
loop_
_entity.id
_entity.type
_entity.pdbx_description
1 polymer ?
#
loop_
_entity_poly.entity_id
_entity_poly.type
_entity_poly.pdbx_seq_one_letter_code
_entity_poly.pdbx_strand_id
1 'polypeptide(L)'
;MRRADMAAGLNSCIFFFLALIFLQCFCGSRAREIADRHGMQMQQTKDSNNYIQNQLNGMLGKHEKDLAVNVFFNEEDLKLGNKIPIYFPIKGPSAKPPLLSREQADSIPFSSSKLPYLLQLFSFSKDSPQANAMADTLSHCEFKPGKGEIKFCATSLESMLDSALNVFGSKTPFKVLTTNHLKDQTTSILQNYTIQDEPKVISSSKMVACHTMSYPYAVYYCHSQESDTKLFKVLLLGENGNKVDAMAICHMDTSDWDPNHVAFCVLKSVPGRSSPVCHFFPADHLVWVASTSAL
;
A
#
# COMPACT_ATOMS: atom_id res chain seq x y z
N MET A 1 -96.75 -0.39 6.10
CA MET A 1 -96.85 -0.10 4.66
C MET A 1 -95.61 0.69 4.26
N ARG A 2 -94.77 0.16 3.36
CA ARG A 2 -93.60 0.77 2.64
C ARG A 2 -92.43 1.26 3.53
N ARG A 3 -91.19 0.75 3.49
CA ARG A 3 -90.18 0.45 2.43
C ARG A 3 -89.79 1.67 1.57
N ALA A 4 -88.45 1.85 1.46
CA ALA A 4 -87.66 2.90 0.80
C ALA A 4 -87.52 4.18 1.66
N ASP A 5 -86.34 4.67 2.03
CA ASP A 5 -85.13 4.81 1.22
C ASP A 5 -83.83 4.36 1.94
N MET A 6 -83.36 3.15 1.61
CA MET A 6 -81.94 2.76 1.77
C MET A 6 -81.30 2.69 0.38
N ALA A 7 -81.27 3.82 -0.33
CA ALA A 7 -80.62 3.91 -1.65
C ALA A 7 -79.37 4.81 -1.66
N ALA A 8 -79.07 5.53 -0.56
CA ALA A 8 -77.86 6.36 -0.45
C ALA A 8 -76.67 5.67 0.26
N GLY A 9 -76.92 4.58 1.02
CA GLY A 9 -75.87 3.89 1.79
C GLY A 9 -75.12 2.80 1.03
N LEU A 10 -75.74 2.15 0.04
CA LEU A 10 -75.15 1.01 -0.66
C LEU A 10 -74.05 1.43 -1.66
N ASN A 11 -74.24 2.54 -2.38
CA ASN A 11 -73.22 3.05 -3.30
C ASN A 11 -71.97 3.54 -2.56
N SER A 12 -72.14 4.18 -1.40
CA SER A 12 -71.00 4.64 -0.58
C SER A 12 -70.14 3.47 -0.08
N CYS A 13 -70.77 2.40 0.44
CA CYS A 13 -70.04 1.23 0.90
C CYS A 13 -69.28 0.49 -0.22
N ILE A 14 -69.85 0.40 -1.42
CA ILE A 14 -69.18 -0.25 -2.56
C ILE A 14 -67.94 0.57 -2.99
N PHE A 15 -68.03 1.91 -3.00
CA PHE A 15 -66.87 2.76 -3.28
C PHE A 15 -65.77 2.63 -2.22
N PHE A 16 -66.12 2.52 -0.93
CA PHE A 16 -65.15 2.30 0.15
C PHE A 16 -64.50 0.91 0.07
N PHE A 17 -65.25 -0.14 -0.24
CA PHE A 17 -64.72 -1.49 -0.41
C PHE A 17 -63.80 -1.59 -1.64
N LEU A 18 -64.19 -1.00 -2.77
CA LEU A 18 -63.32 -0.93 -3.94
C LEU A 18 -62.07 -0.09 -3.66
N ALA A 19 -62.18 1.05 -2.99
CA ALA A 19 -61.03 1.87 -2.61
C ALA A 19 -60.07 1.13 -1.64
N LEU A 20 -60.59 0.34 -0.70
CA LEU A 20 -59.78 -0.50 0.20
C LEU A 20 -59.08 -1.65 -0.55
N ILE A 21 -59.75 -2.30 -1.50
CA ILE A 21 -59.15 -3.35 -2.35
C ILE A 21 -58.06 -2.74 -3.24
N PHE A 22 -58.30 -1.56 -3.84
CA PHE A 22 -57.29 -0.84 -4.59
C PHE A 22 -56.11 -0.42 -3.70
N LEU A 23 -56.34 0.09 -2.48
CA LEU A 23 -55.27 0.42 -1.53
C LEU A 23 -54.45 -0.81 -1.11
N GLN A 24 -55.10 -1.95 -0.88
CA GLN A 24 -54.43 -3.21 -0.53
C GLN A 24 -53.63 -3.78 -1.70
N CYS A 25 -54.14 -3.69 -2.94
CA CYS A 25 -53.38 -4.05 -4.14
C CYS A 25 -52.18 -3.12 -4.34
N PHE A 26 -52.34 -1.79 -4.21
CA PHE A 26 -51.23 -0.84 -4.36
C PHE A 26 -50.16 -0.99 -3.27
N CYS A 27 -50.55 -1.27 -2.03
CA CYS A 27 -49.62 -1.49 -0.93
C CYS A 27 -48.90 -2.85 -1.05
N GLY A 28 -49.62 -3.90 -1.47
CA GLY A 28 -49.05 -5.23 -1.72
C GLY A 28 -48.07 -5.24 -2.90
N SER A 29 -48.37 -4.53 -3.99
CA SER A 29 -47.47 -4.37 -5.14
C SER A 29 -46.22 -3.58 -4.79
N ARG A 30 -46.35 -2.47 -4.05
CA ARG A 30 -45.18 -1.70 -3.57
C ARG A 30 -44.31 -2.48 -2.59
N ALA A 31 -44.90 -3.23 -1.67
CA ALA A 31 -44.15 -4.05 -0.72
C ALA A 31 -43.36 -5.15 -1.42
N ARG A 32 -43.94 -5.81 -2.44
CA ARG A 32 -43.24 -6.78 -3.30
C ARG A 32 -42.10 -6.13 -4.06
N GLU A 33 -42.32 -4.96 -4.66
CA GLU A 33 -41.31 -4.24 -5.43
C GLU A 33 -40.13 -3.75 -4.56
N ILE A 34 -40.38 -3.38 -3.30
CA ILE A 34 -39.35 -3.02 -2.32
C ILE A 34 -38.56 -4.25 -1.88
N ALA A 35 -39.23 -5.38 -1.62
CA ALA A 35 -38.58 -6.64 -1.26
C ALA A 35 -37.71 -7.18 -2.40
N ASP A 36 -38.19 -7.09 -3.66
CA ASP A 36 -37.43 -7.47 -4.85
C ASP A 36 -36.23 -6.54 -5.08
N ARG A 37 -36.39 -5.22 -4.86
CA ARG A 37 -35.26 -4.26 -4.90
C ARG A 37 -34.22 -4.53 -3.81
N HIS A 38 -34.65 -4.83 -2.59
CA HIS A 38 -33.73 -5.22 -1.51
C HIS A 38 -33.03 -6.55 -1.81
N GLY A 39 -33.74 -7.52 -2.36
CA GLY A 39 -33.19 -8.80 -2.81
C GLY A 39 -32.14 -8.63 -3.91
N MET A 40 -32.43 -7.83 -4.94
CA MET A 40 -31.49 -7.49 -6.00
C MET A 40 -30.27 -6.71 -5.47
N GLN A 41 -30.47 -5.75 -4.56
CA GLN A 41 -29.38 -4.98 -3.96
C GLN A 41 -28.47 -5.85 -3.07
N MET A 42 -29.05 -6.76 -2.28
CA MET A 42 -28.30 -7.75 -1.50
C MET A 42 -27.56 -8.76 -2.37
N GLN A 43 -28.16 -9.18 -3.50
CA GLN A 43 -27.51 -10.07 -4.45
C GLN A 43 -26.35 -9.36 -5.17
N GLN A 44 -26.55 -8.11 -5.59
CA GLN A 44 -25.52 -7.28 -6.23
C GLN A 44 -24.35 -6.98 -5.28
N THR A 45 -24.61 -6.78 -3.98
CA THR A 45 -23.54 -6.63 -2.97
C THR A 45 -22.81 -7.94 -2.70
N LYS A 46 -23.51 -9.09 -2.66
CA LYS A 46 -22.86 -10.41 -2.55
C LYS A 46 -22.00 -10.73 -3.77
N ASP A 47 -22.49 -10.45 -4.97
CA ASP A 47 -21.77 -10.69 -6.21
C ASP A 47 -20.55 -9.76 -6.35
N SER A 48 -20.67 -8.50 -5.90
CA SER A 48 -19.53 -7.57 -5.82
C SER A 48 -18.50 -8.02 -4.79
N ASN A 49 -18.93 -8.48 -3.62
CA ASN A 49 -18.03 -9.00 -2.58
C ASN A 49 -17.32 -10.27 -3.04
N ASN A 50 -18.01 -11.17 -3.75
CA ASN A 50 -17.41 -12.36 -4.33
C ASN A 50 -16.41 -12.03 -5.45
N TYR A 51 -16.71 -11.02 -6.29
CA TYR A 51 -15.78 -10.55 -7.31
C TYR A 51 -14.51 -9.96 -6.69
N ILE A 52 -14.65 -9.09 -5.68
CA ILE A 52 -13.53 -8.51 -4.93
C ILE A 52 -12.73 -9.62 -4.23
N GLN A 53 -13.39 -10.59 -3.58
CA GLN A 53 -12.70 -11.73 -2.97
C GLN A 53 -11.96 -12.58 -3.99
N ASN A 54 -12.54 -12.85 -5.16
CA ASN A 54 -11.87 -13.62 -6.20
C ASN A 54 -10.68 -12.85 -6.81
N GLN A 55 -10.78 -11.53 -6.94
CA GLN A 55 -9.69 -10.68 -7.40
C GLN A 55 -8.57 -10.59 -6.34
N LEU A 56 -8.92 -10.45 -5.07
CA LEU A 56 -8.00 -10.52 -3.93
C LEU A 56 -7.32 -11.90 -3.86
N ASN A 57 -8.05 -12.99 -4.04
CA ASN A 57 -7.48 -14.35 -4.07
C ASN A 57 -6.53 -14.56 -5.26
N GLY A 58 -6.85 -13.98 -6.43
CA GLY A 58 -5.97 -13.99 -7.61
C GLY A 58 -4.70 -13.16 -7.42
N MET A 59 -4.79 -11.99 -6.79
CA MET A 59 -3.63 -11.18 -6.41
C MET A 59 -2.81 -11.84 -5.30
N LEU A 60 -3.47 -12.40 -4.28
CA LEU A 60 -2.83 -13.16 -3.21
C LEU A 60 -2.06 -14.34 -3.78
N GLY A 61 -2.63 -15.13 -4.70
CA GLY A 61 -1.92 -16.25 -5.34
C GLY A 61 -0.72 -15.84 -6.21
N LYS A 62 -0.69 -14.60 -6.72
CA LYS A 62 0.46 -14.04 -7.46
C LYS A 62 1.56 -13.54 -6.50
N HIS A 63 1.18 -12.99 -5.35
CA HIS A 63 2.09 -12.39 -4.35
C HIS A 63 2.49 -13.35 -3.21
N GLU A 64 1.77 -14.45 -2.99
CA GLU A 64 2.08 -15.49 -1.98
C GLU A 64 3.44 -16.16 -2.25
N LYS A 65 3.92 -16.11 -3.51
CA LYS A 65 5.26 -16.55 -3.89
C LYS A 65 6.35 -15.49 -3.66
N ASP A 66 5.98 -14.22 -3.50
CA ASP A 66 6.91 -13.14 -3.27
C ASP A 66 7.08 -12.90 -1.77
N LEU A 67 8.07 -13.55 -1.18
CA LEU A 67 8.36 -13.42 0.25
C LEU A 67 8.62 -11.96 0.66
N ALA A 68 9.01 -11.07 -0.27
CA ALA A 68 9.29 -9.67 0.02
C ALA A 68 8.06 -8.89 0.52
N VAL A 69 6.84 -9.39 0.29
CA VAL A 69 5.62 -8.76 0.82
C VAL A 69 5.42 -9.01 2.32
N ASN A 70 6.17 -9.94 2.93
CA ASN A 70 6.16 -10.21 4.37
C ASN A 70 6.98 -9.17 5.15
N VAL A 71 6.73 -7.90 4.85
CA VAL A 71 7.22 -6.73 5.58
C VAL A 71 6.08 -5.90 6.14
N PHE A 72 4.86 -6.08 5.62
CA PHE A 72 3.66 -5.37 6.06
C PHE A 72 3.10 -5.94 7.36
N PHE A 73 2.62 -5.07 8.25
CA PHE A 73 1.98 -5.43 9.52
C PHE A 73 0.97 -4.34 9.94
N ASN A 74 0.14 -4.60 10.95
CA ASN A 74 -0.77 -3.60 11.50
C ASN A 74 -0.08 -2.81 12.63
N GLU A 75 -0.39 -1.52 12.80
CA GLU A 75 0.22 -0.70 13.87
C GLU A 75 0.07 -1.34 15.26
N GLU A 76 -1.06 -2.01 15.52
CA GLU A 76 -1.35 -2.68 16.78
C GLU A 76 -0.44 -3.87 17.10
N ASP A 77 0.25 -4.42 16.10
CA ASP A 77 1.22 -5.50 16.26
C ASP A 77 2.54 -4.98 16.83
N LEU A 78 2.79 -3.66 16.77
CA LEU A 78 4.03 -3.03 17.22
C LEU A 78 4.05 -2.85 18.75
N LYS A 79 4.16 -3.97 19.47
CA LYS A 79 4.15 -4.03 20.94
C LYS A 79 5.29 -4.90 21.46
N LEU A 80 5.87 -4.50 22.59
CA LEU A 80 6.89 -5.28 23.28
C LEU A 80 6.44 -6.75 23.48
N GLY A 81 7.32 -7.68 23.13
CA GLY A 81 7.09 -9.12 23.25
C GLY A 81 6.24 -9.74 22.13
N ASN A 82 5.58 -8.94 21.28
CA ASN A 82 4.82 -9.47 20.16
C ASN A 82 5.76 -10.09 19.11
N LYS A 83 5.24 -11.07 18.36
CA LYS A 83 5.96 -11.76 17.30
C LYS A 83 5.36 -11.42 15.94
N ILE A 84 6.19 -11.02 15.00
CA ILE A 84 5.78 -10.70 13.62
C ILE A 84 6.60 -11.57 12.66
N PRO A 85 5.97 -12.30 11.73
CA PRO A 85 6.68 -13.01 10.67
C PRO A 85 7.23 -11.99 9.67
N ILE A 86 8.55 -11.93 9.52
CA ILE A 86 9.21 -10.96 8.64
C ILE A 86 10.20 -11.67 7.74
N TYR A 87 10.19 -11.31 6.45
CA TYR A 87 11.24 -11.66 5.51
C TYR A 87 12.09 -10.41 5.21
N PHE A 88 13.32 -10.40 5.72
CA PHE A 88 14.30 -9.39 5.33
C PHE A 88 15.12 -9.91 4.13
N PRO A 89 14.94 -9.35 2.92
CA PRO A 89 15.74 -9.74 1.78
C PRO A 89 17.18 -9.29 2.00
N ILE A 90 18.09 -10.24 2.08
CA ILE A 90 19.53 -10.01 2.09
C ILE A 90 20.05 -10.27 0.68
N LYS A 91 20.51 -9.20 0.03
CA LYS A 91 21.27 -9.29 -1.20
C LYS A 91 22.75 -9.43 -0.81
N GLY A 92 23.36 -10.57 -1.12
CA GLY A 92 24.81 -10.74 -1.00
C GLY A 92 25.55 -9.67 -1.84
N PRO A 93 26.86 -9.42 -1.60
CA PRO A 93 27.59 -8.34 -2.30
C PRO A 93 27.51 -8.45 -3.83
N SER A 94 27.50 -9.66 -4.38
CA SER A 94 27.36 -9.92 -5.82
C SER A 94 25.94 -9.76 -6.36
N ALA A 95 24.93 -9.70 -5.48
CA ALA A 95 23.52 -9.52 -5.82
C ALA A 95 23.04 -8.08 -5.62
N LYS A 96 23.87 -7.19 -5.07
CA LYS A 96 23.57 -5.76 -4.98
C LYS A 96 23.87 -5.10 -6.33
N PRO A 97 22.92 -4.37 -6.93
CA PRO A 97 23.20 -3.59 -8.11
C PRO A 97 24.34 -2.60 -7.84
N PRO A 98 25.28 -2.40 -8.78
CA PRO A 98 26.36 -1.44 -8.59
C PRO A 98 25.82 -0.02 -8.43
N LEU A 99 26.47 0.77 -7.58
CA LEU A 99 26.25 2.22 -7.53
C LEU A 99 27.05 2.85 -8.67
N LEU A 100 26.37 3.66 -9.49
CA LEU A 100 27.01 4.46 -10.53
C LEU A 100 27.30 5.86 -9.98
N SER A 101 28.41 6.45 -10.44
CA SER A 101 28.61 7.89 -10.26
C SER A 101 27.54 8.66 -11.03
N ARG A 102 27.33 9.94 -10.68
CA ARG A 102 26.43 10.79 -11.47
C ARG A 102 26.77 10.79 -12.96
N GLU A 103 28.04 10.95 -13.32
CA GLU A 103 28.48 10.98 -14.72
C GLU A 103 28.09 9.70 -15.47
N GLN A 104 28.30 8.54 -14.85
CA GLN A 104 27.92 7.25 -15.42
C GLN A 104 26.40 7.10 -15.54
N ALA A 105 25.66 7.45 -14.49
CA ALA A 105 24.20 7.36 -14.48
C ALA A 105 23.56 8.29 -15.52
N ASP A 106 24.02 9.54 -15.61
CA ASP A 106 23.51 10.54 -16.56
C ASP A 106 23.83 10.20 -18.02
N SER A 107 24.88 9.40 -18.26
CA SER A 107 25.20 8.87 -19.59
C SER A 107 24.21 7.81 -20.09
N ILE A 108 23.41 7.23 -19.18
CA ILE A 108 22.43 6.18 -19.49
C ILE A 108 21.02 6.80 -19.42
N PRO A 109 20.24 6.79 -20.53
CA PRO A 109 18.91 7.39 -20.52
C PRO A 109 17.97 6.63 -19.57
N PHE A 110 17.35 7.33 -18.61
CA PHE A 110 16.41 6.74 -17.67
C PHE A 110 14.96 7.11 -18.03
N SER A 111 14.38 6.39 -19.00
CA SER A 111 12.97 6.58 -19.42
C SER A 111 12.35 5.32 -20.03
N SER A 112 11.06 5.08 -19.79
CA SER A 112 10.29 3.99 -20.39
C SER A 112 10.29 4.04 -21.92
N SER A 113 10.29 5.25 -22.50
CA SER A 113 10.39 5.45 -23.96
C SER A 113 11.68 4.93 -24.59
N LYS A 114 12.72 4.74 -23.77
CA LYS A 114 14.03 4.21 -24.17
C LYS A 114 14.24 2.75 -23.77
N LEU A 115 13.20 2.08 -23.25
CA LEU A 115 13.29 0.68 -22.81
C LEU A 115 13.91 -0.25 -23.86
N PRO A 116 13.53 -0.23 -25.16
CA PRO A 116 14.15 -1.11 -26.15
C PRO A 116 15.67 -0.94 -26.27
N TYR A 117 16.15 0.30 -26.20
CA TYR A 117 17.58 0.62 -26.20
C TYR A 117 18.25 0.14 -24.90
N LEU A 118 17.62 0.36 -23.74
CA LEU A 118 18.15 -0.07 -22.45
C LEU A 118 18.28 -1.59 -22.35
N LEU A 119 17.30 -2.34 -22.86
CA LEU A 119 17.38 -3.80 -22.90
C LEU A 119 18.54 -4.29 -23.76
N GLN A 120 18.80 -3.62 -24.89
CA GLN A 120 19.97 -3.91 -25.72
C GLN A 120 21.28 -3.57 -24.98
N LEU A 121 21.36 -2.40 -24.34
CA LEU A 121 22.53 -1.95 -23.60
C LEU A 121 22.92 -2.94 -22.48
N PHE A 122 21.95 -3.44 -21.73
CA PHE A 122 22.17 -4.39 -20.63
C PHE A 122 22.07 -5.86 -21.04
N SER A 123 21.91 -6.14 -22.35
CA SER A 123 21.85 -7.50 -22.89
C SER A 123 20.71 -8.36 -22.31
N PHE A 124 19.54 -7.77 -22.07
CA PHE A 124 18.34 -8.48 -21.63
C PHE A 124 17.39 -8.77 -22.79
N SER A 125 16.79 -9.97 -22.76
CA SER A 125 15.70 -10.32 -23.69
C SER A 125 14.41 -9.58 -23.33
N LYS A 126 13.61 -9.21 -24.33
CA LYS A 126 12.37 -8.42 -24.16
C LYS A 126 11.35 -9.06 -23.21
N ASP A 127 11.24 -10.38 -23.23
CA ASP A 127 10.26 -11.12 -22.42
C ASP A 127 10.86 -11.67 -21.12
N SER A 128 12.07 -11.23 -20.76
CA SER A 128 12.74 -11.69 -19.54
C SER A 128 12.15 -11.05 -18.28
N PRO A 129 12.25 -11.71 -17.10
CA PRO A 129 11.90 -11.11 -15.82
C PRO A 129 12.61 -9.76 -15.57
N GLN A 130 13.86 -9.63 -16.02
CA GLN A 130 14.65 -8.41 -15.91
C GLN A 130 14.06 -7.27 -16.75
N ALA A 131 13.60 -7.57 -17.97
CA ALA A 131 12.96 -6.58 -18.82
C ALA A 131 11.65 -6.05 -18.22
N ASN A 132 10.83 -6.94 -17.66
CA ASN A 132 9.62 -6.57 -16.93
C ASN A 132 9.94 -5.70 -15.72
N ALA A 133 10.93 -6.10 -14.89
CA ALA A 133 11.34 -5.33 -13.72
C ALA A 133 11.88 -3.93 -14.07
N MET A 134 12.62 -3.80 -15.18
CA MET A 134 13.07 -2.51 -15.71
C MET A 134 11.89 -1.65 -16.15
N ALA A 135 10.94 -2.23 -16.89
CA ALA A 135 9.73 -1.52 -17.32
C ALA A 135 8.92 -1.01 -16.12
N ASP A 136 8.72 -1.85 -15.11
CA ASP A 136 7.99 -1.52 -13.89
C ASP A 136 8.69 -0.41 -13.09
N THR A 137 10.02 -0.47 -12.99
CA THR A 137 10.82 0.57 -12.33
C THR A 137 10.68 1.91 -13.05
N LEU A 138 10.84 1.93 -14.37
CA LEU A 138 10.72 3.15 -15.17
C LEU A 138 9.31 3.74 -15.07
N SER A 139 8.28 2.90 -15.16
CA SER A 139 6.88 3.30 -15.00
C SER A 139 6.59 3.94 -13.64
N HIS A 140 7.05 3.32 -12.55
CA HIS A 140 6.92 3.87 -11.20
C HIS A 140 7.61 5.23 -11.05
N CYS A 141 8.82 5.36 -11.60
CA CYS A 141 9.62 6.58 -11.52
C CYS A 141 9.06 7.73 -12.37
N GLU A 142 8.40 7.42 -13.49
CA GLU A 142 7.78 8.41 -14.37
C GLU A 142 6.36 8.79 -13.94
N PHE A 143 5.71 7.98 -13.08
CA PHE A 143 4.39 8.30 -12.56
C PHE A 143 4.44 9.66 -11.85
N LYS A 144 3.43 10.50 -12.00
CA LYS A 144 3.43 11.83 -11.35
C LYS A 144 3.12 11.71 -9.86
N PRO A 145 3.69 12.58 -9.00
CA PRO A 145 3.28 12.64 -7.60
C PRO A 145 1.79 13.02 -7.49
N GLY A 146 1.10 12.44 -6.51
CA GLY A 146 -0.24 12.86 -6.09
C GLY A 146 -0.24 14.24 -5.42
N LYS A 147 -1.44 14.72 -5.08
CA LYS A 147 -1.58 16.01 -4.35
C LYS A 147 -0.95 15.88 -2.96
N GLY A 148 0.00 16.77 -2.63
CA GLY A 148 0.72 16.73 -1.36
C GLY A 148 1.72 15.59 -1.23
N GLU A 149 2.05 14.91 -2.33
CA GLU A 149 3.09 13.89 -2.37
C GLU A 149 4.38 14.49 -2.93
N ILE A 150 5.50 14.19 -2.28
CA ILE A 150 6.84 14.36 -2.83
C ILE A 150 7.24 13.00 -3.39
N LYS A 151 7.67 12.97 -4.65
CA LYS A 151 8.14 11.73 -5.27
C LYS A 151 9.22 12.01 -6.31
N PHE A 152 10.28 11.22 -6.27
CA PHE A 152 11.37 11.28 -7.24
C PHE A 152 12.09 9.94 -7.29
N CYS A 153 12.79 9.68 -8.39
CA CYS A 153 13.76 8.60 -8.45
C CYS A 153 15.17 9.15 -8.54
N ALA A 154 16.10 8.50 -7.86
CA ALA A 154 17.52 8.81 -7.92
C ALA A 154 18.28 7.63 -8.55
N THR A 155 19.05 7.92 -9.58
CA THR A 155 19.88 6.97 -10.34
C THR A 155 21.33 6.93 -9.86
N SER A 156 21.67 7.78 -8.89
CA SER A 156 22.99 7.90 -8.25
C SER A 156 22.83 8.42 -6.81
N LEU A 157 23.84 8.23 -5.96
CA LEU A 157 23.80 8.75 -4.59
C LEU A 157 23.80 10.28 -4.59
N GLU A 158 24.51 10.87 -5.54
CA GLU A 158 24.60 12.31 -5.70
C GLU A 158 23.24 12.90 -6.07
N SER A 159 22.51 12.30 -7.00
CA SER A 159 21.17 12.79 -7.39
C SER A 159 20.15 12.62 -6.26
N MET A 160 20.30 11.55 -5.46
CA MET A 160 19.50 11.37 -4.24
C MET A 160 19.78 12.49 -3.23
N LEU A 161 21.05 12.84 -3.02
CA LEU A 161 21.46 13.91 -2.11
C LEU A 161 20.93 15.29 -2.54
N ASP A 162 21.05 15.63 -3.82
CA ASP A 162 20.50 16.89 -4.36
C ASP A 162 18.98 16.96 -4.16
N SER A 163 18.29 15.85 -4.42
CA SER A 163 16.84 15.76 -4.25
C SER A 163 16.44 15.90 -2.77
N ALA A 164 17.18 15.25 -1.86
CA ALA A 164 17.00 15.44 -0.43
C ALA A 164 17.22 16.91 -0.02
N LEU A 165 18.31 17.55 -0.47
CA LEU A 165 18.58 18.97 -0.20
C LEU A 165 17.47 19.89 -0.72
N ASN A 166 16.90 19.59 -1.89
CA ASN A 166 15.76 20.33 -2.43
C ASN A 166 14.50 20.15 -1.59
N VAL A 167 14.27 18.94 -1.06
CA VAL A 167 13.11 18.64 -0.22
C VAL A 167 13.23 19.25 1.17
N PHE A 168 14.37 19.09 1.84
CA PHE A 168 14.58 19.59 3.21
C PHE A 168 14.96 21.07 3.27
N GLY A 169 15.45 21.62 2.16
CA GLY A 169 16.08 22.93 2.09
C GLY A 169 17.58 22.84 2.39
N SER A 170 18.38 23.61 1.66
CA SER A 170 19.86 23.54 1.68
C SER A 170 20.51 23.84 3.03
N LYS A 171 19.79 24.43 3.97
CA LYS A 171 20.27 24.80 5.31
C LYS A 171 19.73 23.91 6.43
N THR A 172 18.84 22.98 6.10
CA THR A 172 18.23 22.09 7.09
C THR A 172 19.12 20.86 7.23
N PRO A 173 19.71 20.61 8.41
CA PRO A 173 20.46 19.37 8.60
C PRO A 173 19.50 18.18 8.56
N PHE A 174 19.97 17.06 8.00
CA PHE A 174 19.23 15.82 7.94
C PHE A 174 20.16 14.65 8.25
N LYS A 175 19.57 13.50 8.59
CA LYS A 175 20.28 12.24 8.78
C LYS A 175 19.58 11.14 8.00
N VAL A 176 20.33 10.10 7.68
CA VAL A 176 19.83 8.90 7.01
C VAL A 176 19.68 7.78 8.03
N LEU A 177 18.53 7.11 7.99
CA LEU A 177 18.20 5.96 8.81
C LEU A 177 17.99 4.74 7.91
N THR A 178 18.37 3.56 8.39
CA THR A 178 18.16 2.28 7.70
C THR A 178 18.05 1.15 8.72
N THR A 179 17.53 0.01 8.27
CA THR A 179 17.50 -1.22 9.05
C THR A 179 18.91 -1.82 9.14
N ASN A 180 19.39 -2.07 10.35
CA ASN A 180 20.72 -2.61 10.59
C ASN A 180 20.67 -4.01 11.19
N HIS A 181 21.27 -4.98 10.51
CA HIS A 181 21.43 -6.34 11.02
C HIS A 181 22.68 -6.41 11.89
N LEU A 182 22.54 -6.72 13.19
CA LEU A 182 23.65 -6.66 14.16
C LEU A 182 24.62 -7.85 14.05
N LYS A 183 24.29 -8.83 13.22
CA LYS A 183 25.14 -9.96 12.87
C LYS A 183 25.09 -10.12 11.36
N ASP A 184 26.23 -10.47 10.78
CA ASP A 184 26.32 -10.81 9.36
C ASP A 184 25.42 -12.02 9.09
N GLN A 185 24.34 -11.76 8.35
CA GLN A 185 23.38 -12.77 7.97
C GLN A 185 23.67 -13.17 6.53
N THR A 186 23.92 -14.45 6.32
CA THR A 186 24.30 -14.99 5.00
C THR A 186 23.11 -15.50 4.19
N THR A 187 21.94 -15.65 4.84
CA THR A 187 20.72 -16.20 4.23
C THR A 187 19.48 -15.41 4.62
N SER A 188 18.64 -15.12 3.63
CA SER A 188 17.30 -14.55 3.81
C SER A 188 16.31 -15.65 4.15
N ILE A 189 15.69 -15.58 5.32
CA ILE A 189 14.66 -16.53 5.75
C ILE A 189 13.43 -15.77 6.24
N LEU A 190 12.25 -16.28 5.90
CA LEU A 190 11.01 -15.85 6.54
C LEU A 190 10.96 -16.53 7.90
N GLN A 191 10.93 -15.74 8.97
CA GLN A 191 10.87 -16.25 10.34
C GLN A 191 10.13 -15.26 11.23
N ASN A 192 9.74 -15.71 12.43
CA ASN A 192 9.20 -14.80 13.43
C ASN A 192 10.34 -13.98 14.05
N TYR A 193 10.05 -12.69 14.23
CA TYR A 193 10.86 -11.78 15.02
C TYR A 193 10.05 -11.31 16.22
N THR A 194 10.65 -11.41 17.40
CA THR A 194 10.08 -10.90 18.65
C THR A 194 10.55 -9.47 18.89
N ILE A 195 9.63 -8.56 19.18
CA ILE A 195 9.96 -7.18 19.57
C ILE A 195 10.57 -7.20 20.97
N GLN A 196 11.81 -6.70 21.11
CA GLN A 196 12.60 -6.81 22.34
C GLN A 196 12.49 -5.60 23.27
N ASP A 197 12.18 -4.43 22.72
CA ASP A 197 12.04 -3.16 23.45
C ASP A 197 10.77 -2.43 23.02
N GLU A 198 10.31 -1.47 23.83
CA GLU A 198 9.24 -0.56 23.42
C GLU A 198 9.63 0.18 22.12
N PRO A 199 8.81 0.07 21.05
CA PRO A 199 9.05 0.73 19.77
C PRO A 199 9.23 2.25 19.94
N LYS A 200 10.35 2.78 19.43
CA LYS A 200 10.69 4.20 19.59
C LYS A 200 10.20 5.00 18.41
N VAL A 201 9.25 5.91 18.64
CA VAL A 201 8.81 6.88 17.62
C VAL A 201 9.94 7.86 17.33
N ILE A 202 10.27 8.03 16.06
CA ILE A 202 11.23 9.02 15.58
C ILE A 202 10.43 10.24 15.13
N SER A 203 10.43 11.28 15.96
CA SER A 203 9.80 12.56 15.62
C SER A 203 10.67 13.33 14.62
N SER A 204 10.07 13.72 13.50
CA SER A 204 10.69 14.59 12.50
C SER A 204 9.63 15.46 11.86
N SER A 205 9.95 16.73 11.59
CA SER A 205 9.03 17.65 10.88
C SER A 205 8.88 17.30 9.40
N LYS A 206 9.86 16.58 8.84
CA LYS A 206 9.88 16.15 7.45
C LYS A 206 10.64 14.83 7.32
N MET A 207 10.20 13.96 6.43
CA MET A 207 10.93 12.75 6.10
C MET A 207 10.74 12.37 4.64
N VAL A 208 11.67 11.61 4.07
CA VAL A 208 11.57 11.01 2.74
C VAL A 208 12.04 9.57 2.84
N ALA A 209 11.16 8.62 2.51
CA ALA A 209 11.49 7.21 2.43
C ALA A 209 11.99 6.89 1.02
N CYS A 210 13.04 6.09 0.89
CA CYS A 210 13.66 5.68 -0.36
C CYS A 210 13.78 4.16 -0.42
N HIS A 211 13.22 3.57 -1.46
CA HIS A 211 13.17 2.13 -1.70
C HIS A 211 14.06 1.75 -2.86
N THR A 212 14.80 0.64 -2.74
CA THR A 212 15.58 0.15 -3.88
C THR A 212 14.67 -0.45 -4.93
N MET A 213 14.93 -0.09 -6.18
CA MET A 213 14.18 -0.58 -7.33
C MET A 213 14.95 -1.68 -8.05
N SER A 214 14.21 -2.56 -8.71
CA SER A 214 14.78 -3.64 -9.51
C SER A 214 15.27 -3.10 -10.85
N TYR A 215 16.54 -2.67 -10.87
CA TYR A 215 17.19 -2.09 -12.04
C TYR A 215 18.65 -2.59 -12.16
N PRO A 216 19.28 -2.54 -13.36
CA PRO A 216 20.62 -3.12 -13.57
C PRO A 216 21.75 -2.45 -12.78
N TYR A 217 21.49 -1.24 -12.29
CA TYR A 217 22.29 -0.52 -11.31
C TYR A 217 21.38 0.04 -10.22
N ALA A 218 21.96 0.55 -9.14
CA ALA A 218 21.19 1.02 -8.00
C ALA A 218 20.31 2.23 -8.38
N VAL A 219 19.00 2.05 -8.23
CA VAL A 219 17.99 3.10 -8.39
C VAL A 219 17.15 3.15 -7.13
N TYR A 220 16.91 4.34 -6.62
CA TYR A 220 16.08 4.57 -5.44
C TYR A 220 14.80 5.28 -5.86
N TYR A 221 13.65 4.67 -5.59
CA TYR A 221 12.36 5.34 -5.61
C TYR A 221 12.13 6.00 -4.26
N CYS A 222 12.08 7.32 -4.24
CA CYS A 222 11.92 8.10 -3.02
C CYS A 222 10.56 8.78 -3.01
N HIS A 223 9.88 8.71 -1.87
CA HIS A 223 8.61 9.36 -1.68
C HIS A 223 8.39 9.84 -0.24
N SER A 224 7.47 10.79 -0.11
CA SER A 224 6.96 11.31 1.14
C SER A 224 5.53 11.78 0.91
N GLN A 225 4.68 11.57 1.90
CA GLN A 225 3.32 12.05 1.86
C GLN A 225 3.12 13.06 2.99
N GLU A 226 2.41 14.14 2.72
CA GLU A 226 1.99 15.12 3.74
C GLU A 226 0.99 14.52 4.76
N SER A 227 0.53 13.28 4.56
CA SER A 227 -0.36 12.58 5.48
C SER A 227 0.36 12.18 6.78
N ASP A 228 -0.44 11.86 7.80
CA ASP A 228 0.07 11.36 9.09
C ASP A 228 0.85 10.06 8.85
N THR A 229 2.17 10.14 8.92
CA THR A 229 3.08 8.99 8.91
C THR A 229 3.83 8.92 10.25
N LYS A 230 4.07 7.71 10.74
CA LYS A 230 4.83 7.46 11.96
C LYS A 230 6.03 6.59 11.65
N LEU A 231 7.24 7.09 11.93
CA LEU A 231 8.48 6.35 11.79
C LEU A 231 8.89 5.77 13.15
N PHE A 232 9.28 4.50 13.16
CA PHE A 232 9.66 3.76 14.35
C PHE A 232 11.06 3.15 14.20
N LYS A 233 11.83 3.16 15.30
CA LYS A 233 12.96 2.27 15.52
C LYS A 233 12.52 1.12 16.41
N VAL A 234 12.73 -0.11 15.95
CA VAL A 234 12.28 -1.34 16.60
C VAL A 234 13.46 -2.30 16.75
N LEU A 235 13.72 -2.78 17.97
CA LEU A 235 14.69 -3.84 18.19
C LEU A 235 13.99 -5.21 18.05
N LEU A 236 14.42 -5.99 17.08
CA LEU A 236 13.86 -7.30 16.75
C LEU A 236 14.85 -8.43 17.07
N LEU A 237 14.35 -9.54 17.61
CA LEU A 237 15.09 -10.79 17.79
C LEU A 237 14.42 -11.91 16.98
N GLY A 238 15.10 -12.38 15.96
CA GLY A 238 14.68 -13.53 15.16
C GLY A 238 14.83 -14.85 15.92
N GLU A 239 14.02 -15.85 15.57
CA GLU A 239 14.12 -17.21 16.11
C GLU A 239 15.49 -17.85 15.90
N ASN A 240 16.19 -17.46 14.83
CA ASN A 240 17.58 -17.85 14.57
C ASN A 240 18.63 -17.12 15.44
N GLY A 241 18.21 -16.26 16.37
CA GLY A 241 19.09 -15.50 17.26
C GLY A 241 19.71 -14.24 16.62
N ASN A 242 19.24 -13.84 15.44
CA ASN A 242 19.65 -12.59 14.81
C ASN A 242 18.96 -11.41 15.46
N LYS A 243 19.72 -10.36 15.73
CA LYS A 243 19.19 -9.09 16.23
C LYS A 243 19.20 -8.07 15.09
N VAL A 244 18.10 -7.35 14.95
CA VAL A 244 17.91 -6.34 13.90
C VAL A 244 17.42 -5.04 14.54
N ASP A 245 18.15 -3.96 14.32
CA ASP A 245 17.70 -2.60 14.57
C ASP A 245 16.88 -2.17 13.35
N ALA A 246 15.59 -2.50 13.34
CA ALA A 246 14.72 -2.29 12.19
C ALA A 246 14.08 -0.90 12.19
N MET A 247 14.07 -0.26 11.02
CA MET A 247 13.22 0.90 10.77
C MET A 247 11.86 0.39 10.26
N ALA A 248 10.77 1.00 10.75
CA ALA A 248 9.43 0.75 10.25
C ALA A 248 8.67 2.07 10.08
N ILE A 249 7.80 2.14 9.09
CA ILE A 249 6.90 3.28 8.91
C ILE A 249 5.46 2.79 8.91
N CYS A 250 4.57 3.58 9.49
CA CYS A 250 3.13 3.43 9.40
C CYS A 250 2.55 4.61 8.63
N HIS A 251 1.73 4.32 7.63
CA HIS A 251 0.88 5.29 6.96
C HIS A 251 -0.48 5.26 7.66
N MET A 252 -0.80 6.35 8.38
CA MET A 252 -1.97 6.39 9.26
C MET A 252 -3.27 6.68 8.51
N ASP A 253 -3.18 7.34 7.36
CA ASP A 253 -4.31 7.56 6.46
C ASP A 253 -3.98 6.99 5.08
N THR A 254 -4.67 5.91 4.73
CA THR A 254 -4.49 5.21 3.45
C THR A 254 -5.66 5.47 2.50
N SER A 255 -6.53 6.44 2.78
CA SER A 255 -7.79 6.65 2.04
C SER A 255 -7.58 6.88 0.54
N ASP A 256 -6.46 7.50 0.15
CA ASP A 256 -6.13 7.80 -1.25
C ASP A 256 -5.27 6.71 -1.92
N TRP A 257 -5.00 5.59 -1.24
CA TRP A 257 -4.22 4.49 -1.80
C TRP A 257 -5.06 3.67 -2.78
N ASP A 258 -4.39 3.07 -3.77
CA ASP A 258 -5.03 2.10 -4.66
C ASP A 258 -5.62 0.94 -3.83
N PRO A 259 -6.94 0.66 -3.93
CA PRO A 259 -7.55 -0.48 -3.26
C PRO A 259 -6.93 -1.84 -3.59
N ASN A 260 -6.24 -1.95 -4.73
CA ASN A 260 -5.52 -3.14 -5.15
C ASN A 260 -4.06 -3.18 -4.68
N HIS A 261 -3.61 -2.21 -3.89
CA HIS A 261 -2.25 -2.19 -3.36
C HIS A 261 -1.98 -3.46 -2.54
N VAL A 262 -0.81 -4.09 -2.75
CA VAL A 262 -0.47 -5.41 -2.19
C VAL A 262 -0.60 -5.49 -0.67
N ALA A 263 -0.35 -4.37 0.03
CA ALA A 263 -0.50 -4.29 1.48
C ALA A 263 -1.92 -4.67 1.95
N PHE A 264 -2.96 -4.25 1.23
CA PHE A 264 -4.36 -4.58 1.58
C PHE A 264 -4.67 -6.06 1.38
N CYS A 265 -4.00 -6.72 0.42
CA CYS A 265 -4.08 -8.16 0.24
C CYS A 265 -3.42 -8.90 1.41
N VAL A 266 -2.21 -8.49 1.79
CA VAL A 266 -1.42 -9.11 2.89
C VAL A 266 -2.11 -8.93 4.24
N LEU A 267 -2.56 -7.71 4.54
CA LEU A 267 -3.20 -7.35 5.81
C LEU A 267 -4.69 -7.67 5.84
N LYS A 268 -5.28 -8.10 4.72
CA LYS A 268 -6.71 -8.37 4.56
C LYS A 268 -7.57 -7.17 5.01
N SER A 269 -7.13 -5.99 4.60
CA SER A 269 -7.75 -4.70 4.92
C SER A 269 -8.14 -3.96 3.65
N VAL A 270 -8.70 -2.76 3.78
CA VAL A 270 -9.07 -1.87 2.65
C VAL A 270 -8.55 -0.46 2.95
N PRO A 271 -8.37 0.41 1.93
CA PRO A 271 -8.02 1.80 2.13
C PRO A 271 -8.95 2.53 3.11
N GLY A 272 -8.37 3.36 3.97
CA GLY A 272 -9.15 4.26 4.83
C GLY A 272 -8.37 4.87 5.99
N ARG A 273 -8.94 5.93 6.56
CA ARG A 273 -8.36 6.67 7.70
C ARG A 273 -8.24 5.85 9.00
N SER A 274 -9.03 4.79 9.12
CA SER A 274 -8.99 3.85 10.26
C SER A 274 -8.26 2.55 9.91
N SER A 275 -7.57 2.49 8.79
CA SER A 275 -6.85 1.31 8.29
C SER A 275 -5.40 1.66 8.01
N PRO A 276 -4.60 1.90 9.07
CA PRO A 276 -3.19 2.20 8.91
C PRO A 276 -2.46 0.99 8.31
N VAL A 277 -1.52 1.26 7.41
CA VAL A 277 -0.65 0.24 6.83
C VAL A 277 0.77 0.52 7.32
N CYS A 278 1.36 -0.45 8.00
CA CYS A 278 2.75 -0.37 8.42
C CYS A 278 3.62 -1.34 7.64
N HIS A 279 4.90 -1.00 7.48
CA HIS A 279 5.88 -1.95 6.98
C HIS A 279 7.29 -1.69 7.53
N PHE A 280 8.09 -2.76 7.61
CA PHE A 280 9.51 -2.66 7.89
C PHE A 280 10.29 -2.28 6.61
N PHE A 281 11.40 -1.58 6.79
CA PHE A 281 12.36 -1.32 5.71
C PHE A 281 13.38 -2.45 5.62
N PRO A 282 13.64 -3.00 4.43
CA PRO A 282 14.84 -3.81 4.19
C PRO A 282 16.13 -2.97 4.38
N ALA A 283 17.25 -3.64 4.60
CA ALA A 283 18.52 -2.99 4.94
C ALA A 283 19.12 -2.11 3.82
N ASP A 284 18.75 -2.33 2.55
CA ASP A 284 19.17 -1.50 1.43
C ASP A 284 18.26 -0.30 1.19
N HIS A 285 17.18 -0.14 1.97
CA HIS A 285 16.26 0.99 1.91
C HIS A 285 16.68 2.07 2.93
N LEU A 286 16.31 3.32 2.66
CA LEU A 286 16.78 4.49 3.41
C LEU A 286 15.61 5.39 3.80
N VAL A 287 15.71 6.04 4.95
CA VAL A 287 14.79 7.12 5.35
C VAL A 287 15.60 8.36 5.71
N TRP A 288 15.39 9.43 4.95
CA TRP A 288 15.94 10.74 5.25
C TRP A 288 15.01 11.44 6.24
N VAL A 289 15.54 11.96 7.33
CA VAL A 289 14.76 12.72 8.31
C VAL A 289 15.44 14.04 8.63
N ALA A 290 14.65 15.11 8.76
CA ALA A 290 15.15 16.38 9.26
C ALA A 290 15.74 16.19 10.66
N SER A 291 16.88 16.82 10.92
CA SER A 291 17.58 16.81 12.19
C SER A 291 17.52 18.21 12.80
N THR A 292 17.46 18.29 14.12
CA THR A 292 17.63 19.55 14.86
C THR A 292 19.10 19.81 15.21
N SER A 293 19.96 18.79 15.09
CA SER A 293 21.41 18.90 15.27
C SER A 293 22.07 19.06 13.90
N ALA A 294 22.88 20.10 13.74
CA ALA A 294 23.81 20.21 12.61
C ALA A 294 24.78 19.02 12.63
N LEU A 295 25.08 18.49 11.44
CA LEU A 295 26.06 17.42 11.23
C LEU A 295 27.46 17.86 11.69
#